data_AF-A0A7X8RER7-F1
#
_entry.id   AF-A0A7X8RER7-F1
#
_cell.length_a   1.000
_cell.length_b   1.000
_cell.length_c   1.000
_cell.angle_alpha   90.00
_cell.angle_beta   90.00
_cell.angle_gamma   90.00
#
_symmetry.space_group_name_H-M   'P 1'
#
loop_
_entity.id
_entity.type
_entity.pdbx_description
1 polymer ?
#
loop_
_entity_poly.entity_id
_entity_poly.type
_entity_poly.pdbx_seq_one_letter_code
_entity_poly.pdbx_strand_id
1 'polypeptide(L)'
;MSDVRLDKLADILVNYSAQVKAGDFVYIECSEAALPWMKAVAREAVKAGGHVEYHLTSADVEETLIKYASEEQLKEERFMKKNVLERADVWLSAWGGRNTRTLSNIPGDKLKANVQGASSWRKVPIIEKIRARDSHLRAISCRFF
;
A
#
# COMPACT_ATOMS: atom_id res chain seq x y z
N MET A 1 22.82 10.14 -4.78
CA MET A 1 22.71 9.53 -6.12
C MET A 1 21.59 8.51 -6.06
N SER A 2 20.58 8.60 -6.92
CA SER A 2 19.49 7.61 -6.97
C SER A 2 19.97 6.31 -7.60
N ASP A 3 19.44 5.17 -7.16
CA ASP A 3 19.72 3.88 -7.80
C ASP A 3 19.03 3.85 -9.17
N VAL A 4 19.83 3.77 -10.24
CA VAL A 4 19.36 3.79 -11.63
C VAL A 4 18.32 2.69 -11.91
N ARG A 5 18.41 1.55 -11.22
CA ARG A 5 17.45 0.45 -11.38
C ARG A 5 16.08 0.84 -10.82
N LEU A 6 16.05 1.56 -9.71
CA LEU A 6 14.81 2.06 -9.13
C LEU A 6 14.19 3.17 -9.96
N ASP A 7 15.01 4.07 -10.52
CA ASP A 7 14.50 5.12 -11.40
C ASP A 7 13.87 4.51 -12.67
N LYS A 8 14.52 3.51 -13.31
CA LYS A 8 13.93 2.79 -14.46
C LYS A 8 12.65 2.03 -14.10
N LEU A 9 12.63 1.38 -12.94
CA LEU A 9 11.44 0.67 -12.47
C LEU A 9 10.29 1.66 -12.22
N ALA A 10 10.56 2.80 -11.61
CA ALA A 10 9.57 3.84 -11.37
C ALA A 10 8.96 4.37 -12.68
N ASP A 11 9.79 4.62 -13.69
CA ASP A 11 9.34 5.04 -15.03
C ASP A 11 8.37 4.01 -15.65
N ILE A 12 8.74 2.72 -15.63
CA ILE A 12 7.88 1.65 -16.15
C ILE A 12 6.56 1.58 -15.36
N LEU A 13 6.63 1.63 -14.02
CA LEU A 13 5.44 1.53 -13.18
C LEU A 13 4.47 2.68 -13.41
N VAL A 14 4.97 3.92 -13.51
CA VAL A 14 4.16 5.13 -13.62
C VAL A 14 3.67 5.33 -15.06
N ASN A 15 4.56 5.29 -16.04
CA ASN A 15 4.26 5.70 -17.41
C ASN A 15 3.71 4.55 -18.27
N TYR A 16 4.20 3.31 -18.06
CA TYR A 16 3.78 2.16 -18.87
C TYR A 16 2.67 1.33 -18.21
N SER A 17 2.85 0.94 -16.95
CA SER A 17 1.92 0.02 -16.28
C SER A 17 0.69 0.73 -15.70
N ALA A 18 0.88 1.77 -14.88
CA ALA A 18 -0.22 2.53 -14.30
C ALA A 18 -0.74 3.62 -15.25
N GLN A 19 0.06 4.02 -16.23
CA GLN A 19 -0.27 5.06 -17.22
C GLN A 19 -0.84 6.32 -16.55
N VAL A 20 -0.14 6.82 -15.53
CA VAL A 20 -0.58 7.99 -14.74
C VAL A 20 -0.81 9.17 -15.67
N LYS A 21 -1.94 9.85 -15.49
CA LYS A 21 -2.36 11.03 -16.24
C LYS A 21 -2.38 12.24 -15.33
N ALA A 22 -2.30 13.42 -15.94
CA ALA A 22 -2.48 14.68 -15.22
C ALA A 22 -3.85 14.71 -14.54
N GLY A 23 -3.87 14.99 -13.23
CA GLY A 23 -5.08 15.03 -12.41
C GLY A 23 -5.48 13.70 -11.76
N ASP A 24 -4.79 12.59 -12.06
CA ASP A 24 -5.02 11.32 -11.36
C ASP A 24 -4.66 11.46 -9.88
N PHE A 25 -5.50 10.93 -8.99
CA PHE A 25 -5.16 10.75 -7.58
C PHE A 25 -4.34 9.45 -7.40
N VAL A 26 -3.05 9.62 -7.15
CA VAL A 26 -2.07 8.54 -7.02
C VAL A 26 -1.77 8.29 -5.54
N TYR A 27 -2.19 7.14 -5.04
CA TYR A 27 -1.88 6.69 -3.69
C TYR A 27 -0.70 5.70 -3.72
N ILE A 28 0.36 6.00 -2.95
CA ILE A 28 1.56 5.16 -2.86
C ILE A 28 1.69 4.62 -1.44
N GLU A 29 1.69 3.31 -1.27
CA GLU A 29 1.86 2.67 0.04
C GLU A 29 3.13 1.82 0.03
N CYS A 30 4.05 2.00 0.98
CA CYS A 30 5.16 1.07 1.10
C CYS A 30 5.67 0.84 2.51
N SER A 31 6.33 -0.30 2.72
CA SER A 31 7.11 -0.53 3.95
C SER A 31 8.34 0.35 4.01
N GLU A 32 8.83 0.68 5.21
CA GLU A 32 10.10 1.41 5.42
C GLU A 32 11.28 0.87 4.60
N ALA A 33 11.37 -0.45 4.42
CA ALA A 33 12.42 -1.09 3.62
C ALA A 33 12.42 -0.66 2.14
N ALA A 34 11.26 -0.26 1.62
CA ALA A 34 11.04 0.15 0.23
C ALA A 34 11.01 1.68 0.07
N LEU A 35 11.44 2.46 1.07
CA LEU A 35 11.48 3.92 1.00
C LEU A 35 12.23 4.47 -0.24
N PRO A 36 13.38 3.89 -0.67
CA PRO A 36 14.04 4.33 -1.90
C PRO A 36 13.18 4.16 -3.15
N TRP A 37 12.38 3.09 -3.22
CA TRP A 37 11.43 2.85 -4.30
C TRP A 37 10.29 3.87 -4.29
N MET A 38 9.70 4.15 -3.13
CA MET A 38 8.63 5.14 -3.00
C MET A 38 9.10 6.53 -3.46
N LYS A 39 10.33 6.93 -3.11
CA LYS A 39 10.91 8.19 -3.57
C LYS A 39 11.08 8.25 -5.09
N ALA A 40 11.42 7.14 -5.74
CA ALA A 40 11.55 7.09 -7.20
C ALA A 40 10.18 7.16 -7.88
N VAL A 41 9.21 6.37 -7.41
CA VAL A 41 7.85 6.34 -7.94
C VAL A 41 7.12 7.67 -7.75
N ALA A 42 7.20 8.26 -6.56
CA ALA A 42 6.57 9.56 -6.30
C ALA A 42 7.12 10.65 -7.22
N ARG A 43 8.44 10.64 -7.50
CA ARG A 43 9.07 11.59 -8.42
C ARG A 43 8.50 11.47 -9.83
N GLU A 44 8.40 10.26 -10.36
CA GLU A 44 7.86 10.04 -11.71
C GLU A 44 6.35 10.32 -11.78
N ALA A 45 5.59 9.96 -10.74
CA ALA A 45 4.14 10.24 -10.67
C ALA A 45 3.84 11.75 -10.64
N VAL A 46 4.62 12.54 -9.89
CA VAL A 46 4.49 14.01 -9.89
C VAL A 46 4.88 14.59 -11.25
N LYS A 47 5.93 14.08 -11.91
CA LYS A 47 6.31 14.52 -13.26
C LYS A 47 5.23 14.23 -14.31
N ALA A 48 4.49 13.13 -14.16
CA ALA A 48 3.35 12.78 -15.00
C ALA A 48 2.10 13.66 -14.72
N GLY A 49 2.14 14.51 -13.70
CA GLY A 49 1.05 15.43 -13.33
C GLY A 49 0.01 14.84 -12.38
N GLY A 50 0.31 13.71 -11.74
CA GLY A 50 -0.58 13.10 -10.74
C GLY A 50 -0.53 13.81 -9.38
N HIS A 51 -1.66 13.82 -8.66
CA HIS A 51 -1.72 14.24 -7.26
C HIS A 51 -1.30 13.07 -6.36
N VAL A 52 -0.11 13.16 -5.77
CA VAL A 52 0.49 12.05 -5.02
C VAL A 52 0.25 12.19 -3.51
N GLU A 53 -0.40 11.19 -2.92
CA GLU A 53 -0.40 10.95 -1.47
C GLU A 53 0.32 9.64 -1.15
N TYR A 54 0.98 9.59 0.00
CA TYR A 54 1.78 8.43 0.39
C TYR A 54 1.50 7.94 1.80
N HIS A 55 1.73 6.65 2.02
CA HIS A 55 1.66 6.01 3.33
C HIS A 55 2.85 5.08 3.54
N LEU A 56 3.65 5.37 4.56
CA LEU A 56 4.79 4.55 4.96
C LEU A 56 4.38 3.62 6.10
N THR A 57 4.56 2.32 5.92
CA THR A 57 4.22 1.30 6.91
C THR A 57 5.47 0.78 7.61
N SER A 58 5.35 0.55 8.92
CA SER A 58 6.41 0.01 9.76
C SER A 58 5.95 -1.31 10.38
N ALA A 59 6.68 -2.38 10.13
CA ALA A 59 6.35 -3.70 10.67
C ALA A 59 6.42 -3.71 12.21
N ASP A 60 7.34 -2.94 12.80
CA ASP A 60 7.54 -2.87 14.25
C ASP A 60 6.38 -2.12 14.94
N VAL A 61 5.87 -1.07 14.29
CA VAL A 61 4.67 -0.36 14.77
C VAL A 61 3.44 -1.26 14.63
N GLU A 62 3.30 -1.96 13.50
CA GLU A 62 2.19 -2.90 13.31
C GLU A 62 2.22 -4.05 14.33
N GLU A 63 3.40 -4.59 14.64
CA GLU A 63 3.58 -5.57 15.72
C GLU A 63 3.12 -5.02 17.06
N THR A 64 3.56 -3.82 17.41
CA THR A 64 3.22 -3.15 18.66
C THR A 64 1.71 -2.95 18.79
N LEU A 65 1.07 -2.44 17.74
CA LEU A 65 -0.39 -2.26 17.71
C LEU A 65 -1.12 -3.59 17.91
N ILE A 66 -0.73 -4.65 17.20
CA ILE A 66 -1.38 -5.96 17.33
C ILE A 66 -1.14 -6.56 18.72
N LYS A 67 0.07 -6.41 19.25
CA LYS A 67 0.46 -6.97 20.54
C LYS A 67 -0.34 -6.35 21.69
N TYR A 68 -0.53 -5.04 21.69
CA TYR A 68 -1.15 -4.34 22.82
C TYR A 68 -2.65 -4.03 22.63
N ALA A 69 -3.18 -4.07 21.40
CA ALA A 69 -4.60 -3.81 21.17
C ALA A 69 -5.51 -4.89 21.77
N SER A 70 -6.72 -4.46 22.14
CA SER A 70 -7.85 -5.34 22.47
C SER A 70 -8.41 -6.00 21.19
N GLU A 71 -9.19 -7.07 21.36
CA GLU A 71 -9.83 -7.73 20.22
C GLU A 71 -10.81 -6.80 19.48
N GLU A 72 -11.52 -5.94 20.22
CA GLU A 72 -12.43 -4.94 19.67
C GLU A 72 -11.69 -3.90 18.83
N GLN A 73 -10.57 -3.36 19.35
CA GLN A 73 -9.70 -2.43 18.63
C GLN A 73 -9.13 -3.04 17.33
N LEU A 74 -8.81 -4.35 17.35
CA LEU A 74 -8.32 -5.06 16.16
C LEU A 74 -9.40 -5.33 15.12
N LYS A 75 -10.67 -5.35 15.53
CA LYS A 75 -11.83 -5.51 14.63
C LYS A 75 -12.28 -4.19 14.01
N GLU A 76 -11.80 -3.05 14.52
CA GLU A 76 -12.11 -1.76 13.92
C GLU A 76 -11.62 -1.66 12.46
N GLU A 77 -12.36 -0.91 11.66
CA GLU A 77 -12.05 -0.69 10.26
C GLU A 77 -10.85 0.26 10.11
N ARG A 78 -9.98 -0.03 9.13
CA ARG A 78 -8.88 0.87 8.77
C ARG A 78 -9.40 2.10 8.02
N PHE A 79 -9.89 3.08 8.78
CA PHE A 79 -10.56 4.28 8.28
C PHE A 79 -9.76 5.01 7.18
N MET A 80 -8.50 5.36 7.43
CA MET A 80 -7.68 6.07 6.44
C MET A 80 -7.54 5.29 5.13
N LYS A 81 -7.18 4.01 5.22
CA LYS A 81 -6.93 3.17 4.05
C LYS A 81 -8.18 3.01 3.19
N LYS A 82 -9.34 2.82 3.80
CA LYS A 82 -10.62 2.73 3.08
C LYS A 82 -10.94 4.02 2.33
N ASN A 83 -10.94 5.16 3.04
CA ASN A 83 -11.35 6.43 2.44
C ASN A 83 -10.41 6.87 1.30
N VAL A 84 -9.10 6.62 1.44
CA VAL A 84 -8.13 6.95 0.39
C VAL A 84 -8.33 6.05 -0.83
N LEU A 85 -8.46 4.73 -0.64
CA LEU A 85 -8.62 3.80 -1.76
C LEU A 85 -9.99 3.92 -2.46
N GLU A 86 -11.02 4.45 -1.79
CA GLU A 86 -12.30 4.76 -2.42
C GLU A 86 -12.18 5.90 -3.44
N ARG A 87 -11.25 6.84 -3.22
CA ARG A 87 -11.01 8.01 -4.08
C ARG A 87 -9.86 7.84 -5.06
N ALA A 88 -8.92 6.93 -4.79
CA ALA A 88 -7.72 6.75 -5.59
C ALA A 88 -8.04 6.28 -7.02
N ASP A 89 -7.33 6.86 -7.99
CA ASP A 89 -7.34 6.45 -9.39
C ASP A 89 -6.21 5.46 -9.68
N VAL A 90 -5.10 5.62 -8.96
CA VAL A 90 -3.92 4.78 -9.07
C VAL A 90 -3.46 4.40 -7.67
N TRP A 91 -3.23 3.10 -7.44
CA TRP A 91 -2.66 2.61 -6.19
C TRP A 91 -1.39 1.82 -6.46
N LEU A 92 -0.26 2.35 -6.01
CA LEU A 92 1.04 1.70 -6.11
C LEU A 92 1.46 1.23 -4.73
N SER A 93 1.58 -0.08 -4.55
CA SER A 93 1.98 -0.66 -3.26
C SER A 93 3.29 -1.43 -3.39
N ALA A 94 4.17 -1.27 -2.39
CA ALA A 94 5.35 -2.11 -2.26
C ALA A 94 5.54 -2.61 -0.83
N TRP A 95 5.69 -3.92 -0.68
CA TRP A 95 5.93 -4.52 0.64
C TRP A 95 7.20 -5.36 0.63
N GLY A 96 7.97 -5.23 1.71
CA GLY A 96 9.16 -6.03 1.97
C GLY A 96 9.45 -6.00 3.46
N GLY A 97 9.78 -7.16 4.03
CA GLY A 97 10.10 -7.27 5.44
C GLY A 97 11.61 -7.43 5.63
N ARG A 98 12.22 -6.62 6.50
CA ARG A 98 13.56 -6.94 7.04
C ARG A 98 13.50 -8.16 7.96
N ASN A 99 12.36 -8.39 8.61
CA ASN A 99 12.14 -9.48 9.54
C ASN A 99 10.84 -10.22 9.17
N THR A 100 10.94 -11.48 8.75
CA THR A 100 9.78 -12.33 8.42
C THR A 100 9.12 -12.94 9.66
N ARG A 101 9.73 -12.76 10.83
CA ARG A 101 9.31 -13.34 12.12
C ARG A 101 8.67 -12.33 13.07
N THR A 102 8.45 -11.09 12.63
CA THR A 102 7.89 -10.00 13.44
C THR A 102 6.57 -10.39 14.10
N LEU A 103 5.69 -11.13 13.41
CA LEU A 103 4.39 -11.54 13.96
C LEU A 103 4.40 -12.94 14.60
N SER A 104 5.55 -13.63 14.63
CA SER A 104 5.62 -15.04 15.07
C SER A 104 5.33 -15.25 16.55
N ASN A 105 5.49 -14.22 17.38
CA ASN A 105 5.28 -14.29 18.84
C ASN A 105 3.91 -13.75 19.28
N ILE A 106 3.03 -13.43 18.32
CA ILE A 106 1.69 -12.90 18.60
C ILE A 106 0.68 -14.07 18.71
N PRO A 107 -0.20 -14.07 19.73
CA PRO A 107 -1.26 -15.07 19.84
C PRO A 107 -2.14 -15.15 18.59
N GLY A 108 -2.46 -16.36 18.14
CA GLY A 108 -3.20 -16.60 16.89
C GLY A 108 -4.58 -15.91 16.84
N ASP A 109 -5.26 -15.77 17.98
CA ASP A 109 -6.58 -15.14 18.03
C ASP A 109 -6.53 -13.63 17.78
N LYS A 110 -5.46 -12.94 18.22
CA LYS A 110 -5.23 -11.54 17.85
C LYS A 110 -4.94 -11.36 16.37
N LEU A 111 -4.20 -12.29 15.77
CA LEU A 111 -3.95 -12.27 14.33
C LEU A 111 -5.25 -12.48 13.53
N LYS A 112 -6.12 -13.39 13.97
CA LYS A 112 -7.44 -13.59 13.37
C LYS A 112 -8.31 -12.33 13.49
N ALA A 113 -8.35 -11.70 14.68
CA ALA A 113 -9.10 -10.47 14.90
C ALA A 113 -8.60 -9.32 13.99
N ASN A 114 -7.29 -9.13 13.87
CA ASN A 114 -6.70 -8.13 12.97
C ASN A 114 -7.07 -8.39 11.49
N VAL A 115 -7.02 -9.66 11.05
CA VAL A 115 -7.46 -10.03 9.70
C VAL A 115 -8.95 -9.75 9.50
N GLN A 116 -9.77 -9.93 10.55
CA GLN A 116 -11.20 -9.63 10.52
C GLN A 116 -11.48 -8.13 10.42
N GLY A 117 -10.78 -7.28 11.19
CA GLY A 117 -10.89 -5.82 11.05
C GLY A 117 -10.42 -5.32 9.68
N ALA A 118 -9.37 -5.94 9.14
CA ALA A 118 -8.91 -5.70 7.77
C ALA A 118 -9.86 -6.22 6.68
N SER A 119 -10.86 -7.05 7.02
CA SER A 119 -11.81 -7.58 6.04
C SER A 119 -12.70 -6.49 5.45
N SER A 120 -12.92 -5.40 6.19
CA SER A 120 -13.76 -4.27 5.82
C SER A 120 -13.29 -3.61 4.51
N TRP A 121 -12.03 -3.16 4.42
CA TRP A 121 -11.45 -2.61 3.19
C TRP A 121 -11.14 -3.68 2.12
N ARG A 122 -10.94 -4.95 2.50
CA ARG A 122 -10.84 -6.06 1.53
C ARG A 122 -12.18 -6.39 0.87
N LYS A 123 -13.30 -6.14 1.56
CA LYS A 123 -14.68 -6.33 1.08
C LYS A 123 -15.24 -5.09 0.38
N VAL A 124 -14.60 -3.93 0.52
CA VAL A 124 -14.91 -2.78 -0.35
C VAL A 124 -14.81 -3.29 -1.80
N PRO A 125 -15.66 -2.82 -2.73
CA PRO A 125 -15.58 -3.13 -4.15
C PRO A 125 -14.19 -2.89 -4.78
N ILE A 126 -13.18 -2.43 -4.04
CA ILE A 126 -11.77 -2.35 -4.41
C ILE A 126 -11.20 -3.67 -4.95
N ILE A 127 -11.41 -4.84 -4.31
CA ILE A 127 -10.87 -6.11 -4.87
C ILE A 127 -11.60 -6.49 -6.16
N GLU A 128 -12.91 -6.25 -6.23
CA GLU A 128 -13.68 -6.42 -7.47
C GLU A 128 -13.30 -5.40 -8.54
N LYS A 129 -13.01 -4.15 -8.18
CA LYS A 129 -12.49 -3.10 -9.06
C LYS A 129 -11.12 -3.54 -9.59
N ILE A 130 -10.16 -3.86 -8.73
CA ILE A 130 -8.84 -4.33 -9.15
C ILE A 130 -8.92 -5.57 -10.08
N ARG A 131 -9.90 -6.47 -9.88
CA ARG A 131 -10.14 -7.64 -10.73
C ARG A 131 -10.96 -7.33 -11.99
N ALA A 132 -11.79 -6.30 -11.97
CA ALA A 132 -12.57 -5.85 -13.11
C ALA A 132 -11.69 -5.04 -14.04
N ARG A 133 -11.55 -5.54 -15.26
CA ARG A 133 -10.74 -4.96 -16.35
C ARG A 133 -11.14 -3.52 -16.73
N ASP A 134 -12.31 -3.07 -16.27
CA ASP A 134 -12.95 -1.76 -16.52
C ASP A 134 -12.97 -0.82 -15.30
N SER A 135 -12.22 -1.13 -14.24
CA SER A 135 -12.30 -0.31 -13.04
C SER A 135 -11.48 0.98 -13.11
N HIS A 136 -12.01 2.03 -12.49
CA HIS A 136 -11.40 3.35 -12.36
C HIS A 136 -10.05 3.33 -11.58
N LEU A 137 -9.75 2.24 -10.86
CA LEU A 137 -8.57 2.11 -9.99
C LEU A 137 -7.52 1.19 -10.61
N ARG A 138 -6.38 1.76 -10.99
CA ARG A 138 -5.21 1.03 -11.51
C ARG A 138 -4.27 0.69 -10.36
N ALA A 139 -4.28 -0.57 -9.93
CA ALA A 139 -3.48 -1.03 -8.80
C ALA A 139 -2.27 -1.86 -9.26
N ILE A 140 -1.08 -1.51 -8.76
CA ILE A 140 0.14 -2.29 -8.97
C ILE A 140 0.77 -2.60 -7.61
N SER A 141 1.29 -3.81 -7.51
CA SER A 141 1.83 -4.38 -6.29
C SER A 141 3.23 -4.93 -6.56
N CYS A 142 4.23 -4.48 -5.81
CA CYS A 142 5.60 -4.90 -5.96
C CYS A 142 6.12 -5.50 -4.65
N ARG A 143 6.72 -6.69 -4.70
CA ARG A 143 7.36 -7.29 -3.53
C ARG A 143 8.84 -6.93 -3.53
N PHE A 144 9.29 -6.29 -2.45
CA PHE A 144 10.69 -6.01 -2.19
C PHE A 144 11.30 -7.16 -1.36
N PHE A 145 12.45 -7.66 -1.82
CA PHE A 145 13.25 -8.69 -1.15
C PHE A 145 14.61 -8.12 -0.77
#